data_AF-J9DZC1-F1
#
_entry.id   AF-J9DZC1-F1
#
_cell.length_a   1.000
_cell.length_b   1.000
_cell.length_c   1.000
_cell.angle_alpha   90.00
_cell.angle_beta   90.00
_cell.angle_gamma   90.00
#
_symmetry.space_group_name_H-M   'P 1'
#
loop_
_entity.id
_entity.type
_entity.pdbx_description
1 polymer ?
#
loop_
_entity_poly.entity_id
_entity_poly.type
_entity_poly.pdbx_seq_one_letter_code
_entity_poly.pdbx_strand_id
1 'polypeptide(L)'
;MFSILVLKHMKLHCQLNLLILLRLDFFTRTSEMARLYGIQFNEVLTRGSQFRVESMLLRLARREKYVAPSISPAQRQAMCSPETLPLTMEPESGFYRDPVIVLDFQSLYPSIIIAYNYCFTTCFGKVSHIENICTADKIIEFGGLEYNCP
;
A
#
# COMPACT_ATOMS: atom_id res chain seq x y z
N MET A 1 -26.36 29.90 -35.82
CA MET A 1 -24.89 30.01 -35.61
C MET A 1 -24.45 29.38 -34.28
N PHE A 2 -25.13 29.64 -33.15
CA PHE A 2 -24.81 29.07 -31.82
C PHE A 2 -24.76 27.52 -31.76
N SER A 3 -25.68 26.82 -32.42
CA SER A 3 -25.76 25.34 -32.38
C SER A 3 -24.51 24.65 -32.94
N ILE A 4 -23.89 25.19 -34.00
CA ILE A 4 -22.70 24.59 -34.62
C ILE A 4 -21.47 24.73 -33.71
N LEU A 5 -21.35 25.85 -32.99
CA LEU A 5 -20.25 26.05 -32.04
C LEU A 5 -20.34 25.05 -30.88
N VAL A 6 -21.55 24.85 -30.34
CA VAL A 6 -21.80 23.87 -29.27
C VAL A 6 -21.47 22.45 -29.75
N LEU A 7 -21.91 22.07 -30.95
CA LEU A 7 -21.59 20.76 -31.54
C LEU A 7 -20.08 20.55 -31.72
N LYS A 8 -19.35 21.57 -32.19
CA LYS A 8 -17.88 21.52 -32.32
C LYS A 8 -17.20 21.36 -30.96
N HIS A 9 -17.66 22.09 -29.95
CA HIS A 9 -17.15 21.99 -28.60
C HIS A 9 -17.37 20.60 -27.99
N MET A 10 -18.59 20.05 -28.09
CA MET A 10 -18.90 18.70 -27.61
C MET A 10 -18.08 17.63 -28.34
N LYS A 11 -17.91 17.76 -29.66
CA LYS A 11 -17.02 16.89 -30.44
C LYS A 11 -15.59 16.94 -29.92
N LEU A 12 -15.05 18.14 -29.70
CA LEU A 12 -13.70 18.33 -29.16
C LEU A 12 -13.56 17.67 -27.79
N HIS A 13 -14.54 17.86 -26.88
CA HIS A 13 -14.53 17.22 -25.56
C HIS A 13 -14.49 15.70 -25.65
N CYS A 14 -15.33 15.07 -26.47
CA CYS A 14 -15.31 13.62 -26.67
C CYS A 14 -13.97 13.14 -27.24
N GLN A 15 -13.41 13.87 -28.21
CA GLN A 15 -12.11 13.54 -28.81
C GLN A 15 -10.97 13.65 -27.79
N LEU A 16 -10.96 14.70 -26.97
CA LEU A 16 -9.95 14.90 -25.93
C LEU A 16 -10.05 13.82 -24.85
N ASN A 17 -11.26 13.47 -24.41
CA ASN A 17 -11.46 12.41 -23.42
C ASN A 17 -10.92 11.07 -23.95
N LEU A 18 -11.24 10.71 -25.19
CA LEU A 18 -10.72 9.49 -25.82
C LEU A 18 -9.20 9.54 -25.96
N LEU A 19 -8.64 10.67 -26.39
CA LEU A 19 -7.19 10.84 -26.57
C LEU A 19 -6.45 10.72 -25.23
N ILE A 20 -6.99 11.26 -24.14
CA ILE A 20 -6.42 11.12 -22.80
C ILE A 20 -6.46 9.65 -22.37
N LEU A 21 -7.58 8.95 -22.55
CA LEU A 21 -7.71 7.53 -22.20
C LEU A 21 -6.71 6.65 -22.97
N LEU A 22 -6.55 6.91 -24.27
CA LEU A 22 -5.59 6.21 -25.12
C LEU A 22 -4.15 6.54 -24.74
N ARG A 23 -3.83 7.83 -24.49
CA ARG A 23 -2.48 8.25 -24.13
C ARG A 23 -2.04 7.70 -22.78
N LEU A 24 -2.98 7.53 -21.86
CA LEU A 24 -2.75 6.90 -20.57
C LEU A 24 -2.83 5.37 -20.61
N ASP A 25 -3.05 4.74 -21.78
CA ASP A 25 -3.23 3.29 -21.90
C ASP A 25 -4.21 2.73 -20.85
N PHE A 26 -5.32 3.44 -20.66
CA PHE A 26 -6.20 3.27 -19.51
C PHE A 26 -6.73 1.84 -19.39
N PHE A 27 -7.22 1.28 -20.50
CA PHE A 27 -7.86 -0.03 -20.50
C PHE A 27 -6.86 -1.17 -20.25
N THR A 28 -5.73 -1.16 -20.95
CA THR A 28 -4.69 -2.19 -20.80
C THR A 28 -4.12 -2.17 -19.39
N ARG A 29 -3.72 -0.99 -18.89
CA ARG A 29 -3.17 -0.88 -17.53
C ARG A 29 -4.16 -1.33 -16.46
N THR A 30 -5.43 -0.97 -16.60
CA THR A 30 -6.48 -1.37 -15.64
C THR A 30 -6.73 -2.88 -15.71
N SER A 31 -6.74 -3.46 -16.91
CA SER A 31 -6.88 -4.92 -17.11
C SER A 31 -5.73 -5.70 -16.50
N GLU A 32 -4.48 -5.28 -16.74
CA GLU A 32 -3.30 -5.94 -16.18
C GLU A 32 -3.24 -5.80 -14.66
N MET A 33 -3.63 -4.64 -14.11
CA MET A 33 -3.77 -4.48 -12.65
C MET A 33 -4.84 -5.42 -12.08
N ALA A 34 -5.99 -5.54 -12.73
CA ALA A 34 -7.06 -6.46 -12.30
C ALA A 34 -6.57 -7.91 -12.25
N ARG A 35 -5.84 -8.35 -13.28
CA ARG A 35 -5.23 -9.69 -13.36
C ARG A 35 -4.18 -9.91 -12.29
N LEU A 36 -3.31 -8.93 -12.05
CA LEU A 36 -2.24 -8.99 -11.06
C LEU A 36 -2.80 -9.10 -9.63
N TYR A 37 -3.70 -8.18 -9.25
CA TYR A 37 -4.32 -8.16 -7.92
C TYR A 37 -5.39 -9.23 -7.72
N GLY A 38 -5.87 -9.85 -8.81
CA GLY A 38 -6.92 -10.86 -8.77
C GLY A 38 -8.27 -10.28 -8.32
N ILE A 39 -8.61 -9.09 -8.82
CA ILE A 39 -9.84 -8.35 -8.49
C ILE A 39 -10.59 -7.98 -9.77
N GLN A 40 -11.82 -7.48 -9.65
CA GLN A 40 -12.60 -7.08 -10.82
C GLN A 40 -12.06 -5.79 -11.45
N PHE A 41 -12.24 -5.64 -12.77
CA PHE A 41 -11.78 -4.46 -13.52
C PHE A 41 -12.30 -3.14 -12.90
N ASN A 42 -13.57 -3.08 -12.53
CA ASN A 42 -14.17 -1.89 -11.92
C ASN A 42 -13.63 -1.62 -10.50
N GLU A 43 -13.24 -2.66 -9.76
CA GLU A 43 -12.69 -2.51 -8.41
C GLU A 43 -11.29 -1.91 -8.44
N VAL A 44 -10.52 -2.10 -9.50
CA VAL A 44 -9.24 -1.40 -9.69
C VAL A 44 -9.44 0.12 -9.66
N LEU A 45 -10.55 0.61 -10.23
CA LEU A 45 -10.84 2.05 -10.33
C LEU A 45 -11.51 2.61 -9.08
N THR A 46 -12.40 1.82 -8.48
CA THR A 46 -13.29 2.30 -7.41
C THR A 46 -12.79 1.98 -6.00
N ARG A 47 -11.97 0.93 -5.82
CA ARG A 47 -11.48 0.49 -4.51
C ARG A 47 -10.06 0.98 -4.24
N GLY A 48 -9.77 1.23 -2.96
CA GLY A 48 -8.48 1.72 -2.49
C GLY A 48 -7.35 0.68 -2.57
N SER A 49 -6.13 1.15 -2.30
CA SER A 49 -4.91 0.32 -2.28
C SER A 49 -4.99 -0.84 -1.28
N GLN A 50 -5.60 -0.62 -0.11
CA GLN A 50 -5.77 -1.65 0.91
C GLN A 50 -6.50 -2.89 0.36
N PHE A 51 -7.58 -2.70 -0.40
CA PHE A 51 -8.33 -3.82 -1.00
C PHE A 51 -7.46 -4.66 -1.94
N ARG A 52 -6.55 -4.01 -2.68
CA ARG A 52 -5.62 -4.68 -3.60
C ARG A 52 -4.55 -5.50 -2.86
N VAL A 53 -4.09 -5.01 -1.71
CA VAL A 53 -3.12 -5.73 -0.87
C VAL A 53 -3.81 -6.89 -0.15
N GLU A 54 -4.99 -6.67 0.42
CA GLU A 54 -5.78 -7.71 1.10
C GLU A 54 -6.16 -8.84 0.14
N SER A 55 -6.56 -8.53 -1.10
CA SER A 55 -6.90 -9.56 -2.09
C SER A 55 -5.72 -10.48 -2.43
N MET A 56 -4.50 -9.94 -2.47
CA MET A 56 -3.28 -10.73 -2.66
C MET A 56 -2.94 -11.53 -1.38
N LEU A 57 -2.97 -10.87 -0.22
CA LEU A 57 -2.60 -11.47 1.05
C LEU A 57 -3.54 -12.62 1.44
N LEU A 58 -4.86 -12.47 1.26
CA LEU A 58 -5.85 -13.50 1.56
C LEU A 58 -5.67 -14.75 0.68
N ARG A 59 -5.31 -14.58 -0.60
CA ARG A 59 -5.01 -15.69 -1.49
C ARG A 59 -3.76 -16.45 -1.05
N LEU A 60 -2.72 -15.74 -0.64
CA LEU A 60 -1.50 -16.34 -0.08
C LEU A 60 -1.77 -17.05 1.25
N ALA A 61 -2.46 -16.39 2.17
CA ALA A 61 -2.84 -16.96 3.47
C ALA A 61 -3.62 -18.27 3.31
N ARG A 62 -4.62 -18.30 2.41
CA ARG A 62 -5.39 -19.52 2.11
C ARG A 62 -4.49 -20.65 1.59
N ARG A 63 -3.51 -20.35 0.74
CA ARG A 63 -2.59 -21.35 0.18
C ARG A 63 -1.72 -21.98 1.28
N GLU A 64 -1.23 -21.17 2.20
CA GLU A 64 -0.40 -21.59 3.33
C GLU A 64 -1.22 -22.07 4.55
N LYS A 65 -2.55 -22.19 4.41
CA LYS A 65 -3.49 -22.61 5.48
C LYS A 65 -3.53 -21.68 6.69
N TYR A 66 -3.23 -20.40 6.51
CA TYR A 66 -3.44 -19.36 7.52
C TYR A 66 -4.86 -18.81 7.48
N VAL A 67 -5.28 -18.25 8.62
CA VAL A 67 -6.52 -17.47 8.76
C VAL A 67 -6.14 -16.01 8.90
N ALA A 68 -6.69 -15.17 8.02
CA ALA A 68 -6.45 -13.73 8.11
C ALA A 68 -7.32 -13.11 9.21
N PRO A 69 -6.73 -12.26 10.06
CA PRO A 69 -7.46 -11.59 11.13
C PRO A 69 -8.39 -10.50 10.56
N SER A 70 -9.52 -10.28 11.23
CA SER A 70 -10.49 -9.22 10.90
C SER A 70 -10.55 -8.20 12.02
N ILE A 71 -9.91 -7.05 11.83
CA ILE A 71 -9.84 -5.99 12.84
C ILE A 71 -11.06 -5.07 12.72
N SER A 72 -11.80 -4.90 13.81
CA SER A 72 -12.94 -3.98 13.87
C SER A 72 -12.50 -2.50 13.82
N PRO A 73 -13.37 -1.57 13.38
CA PRO A 73 -13.06 -0.14 13.43
C PRO A 73 -12.69 0.36 14.83
N ALA A 74 -13.32 -0.17 15.88
CA ALA A 74 -13.03 0.18 17.27
C ALA A 74 -11.61 -0.28 17.69
N GLN A 75 -11.24 -1.52 17.38
CA GLN A 75 -9.88 -2.03 17.63
C GLN A 75 -8.82 -1.22 16.87
N ARG A 76 -9.11 -0.83 15.62
CA ARG A 76 -8.20 0.00 14.82
C ARG A 76 -7.95 1.37 15.45
N GLN A 77 -8.99 1.98 16.04
CA GLN A 77 -8.86 3.27 16.73
C GLN A 77 -8.04 3.18 18.03
N ALA A 78 -8.03 2.01 18.67
CA ALA A 78 -7.26 1.76 19.87
C ALA A 78 -5.78 1.43 19.60
N MET A 79 -5.39 1.20 18.33
CA MET A 79 -4.01 0.89 17.97
C MET A 79 -3.05 2.02 18.34
N CYS A 80 -1.85 1.67 18.80
CA CYS A 80 -0.79 2.64 19.06
C CYS A 80 -0.46 3.46 17.79
N SER A 81 -0.20 4.75 17.99
CA SER A 81 0.31 5.63 16.93
C SER A 81 1.69 5.17 16.45
N PRO A 82 2.04 5.36 15.16
CA PRO A 82 3.39 5.12 14.68
C PRO A 82 4.42 5.94 15.48
N GLU A 83 5.46 5.28 16.00
CA GLU A 83 6.49 5.89 16.84
C GLU A 83 7.67 6.45 16.03
N THR A 84 7.80 6.05 14.76
CA THR A 84 8.97 6.34 13.92
C THR A 84 8.63 7.33 12.82
N LEU A 85 9.59 8.21 12.53
CA LEU A 85 9.53 9.19 11.45
C LEU A 85 10.62 8.89 10.41
N PRO A 86 10.37 9.13 9.12
CA PRO A 86 11.41 9.03 8.11
C PRO A 86 12.51 10.06 8.38
N LEU A 87 13.76 9.70 8.08
CA LEU A 87 14.88 10.62 8.17
C LEU A 87 14.87 11.56 6.96
N THR A 88 14.68 12.85 7.21
CA THR A 88 14.88 13.91 6.24
C THR A 88 16.08 14.73 6.67
N MET A 89 17.16 14.69 5.89
CA MET A 89 18.36 15.49 6.17
C MET A 89 18.11 16.95 5.83
N GLU A 90 18.64 17.86 6.65
CA GLU A 90 18.62 19.29 6.34
C GLU A 90 19.62 19.56 5.20
N PRO A 91 19.17 20.14 4.08
CA PRO A 91 20.06 20.44 2.97
C PRO A 91 20.90 21.68 3.27
N GLU A 92 22.17 21.65 2.87
CA GLU A 92 22.99 22.85 2.85
C GLU A 92 22.49 23.77 1.72
N SER A 93 21.99 24.94 2.10
CA SER A 93 21.43 25.89 1.14
C SER A 93 22.56 26.66 0.45
N GLY A 94 22.61 26.62 -0.88
CA GLY A 94 23.63 27.32 -1.64
C GLY A 94 23.55 27.06 -3.14
N PHE A 95 24.43 27.74 -3.88
CA PHE A 95 24.64 27.51 -5.30
C PHE A 95 25.84 26.59 -5.50
N TYR A 96 25.58 25.37 -5.97
CA TYR A 96 26.61 24.35 -6.20
C TYR A 96 27.20 24.50 -7.60
N ARG A 97 28.50 24.83 -7.68
CA ARG A 97 29.26 24.93 -8.95
C ARG A 97 29.79 23.58 -9.41
N ASP A 98 30.13 22.72 -8.45
CA ASP A 98 30.64 21.38 -8.71
C ASP A 98 29.48 20.38 -8.90
N PRO A 99 29.68 19.27 -9.65
CA PRO A 99 28.65 18.26 -9.84
C PRO A 99 28.20 17.61 -8.52
N VAL A 100 26.87 17.48 -8.35
CA VAL A 100 26.26 16.81 -7.19
C VAL A 100 25.79 15.41 -7.60
N ILE A 101 26.32 14.38 -6.95
CA ILE A 101 25.93 12.99 -7.19
C ILE A 101 24.66 12.69 -6.40
N VAL A 102 23.65 12.16 -7.09
CA VAL A 102 22.38 11.73 -6.48
C VAL A 102 22.35 10.21 -6.44
N LEU A 103 22.21 9.66 -5.25
CA LEU A 103 22.09 8.23 -5.00
C LEU A 103 20.69 7.93 -4.48
N ASP A 104 20.08 6.85 -4.97
CA ASP A 104 18.77 6.39 -4.53
C ASP A 104 18.77 4.87 -4.34
N PHE A 105 17.99 4.40 -3.37
CA PHE A 105 17.80 2.97 -3.13
C PHE A 105 16.71 2.43 -4.06
N GLN A 106 17.02 1.36 -4.78
CA GLN A 106 16.03 0.67 -5.61
C GLN A 106 15.02 -0.06 -4.71
N SER A 107 13.82 0.50 -4.57
CA SER A 107 12.74 -0.10 -3.78
C SER A 107 13.15 -0.36 -2.31
N LEU A 108 13.49 0.70 -1.57
CA LEU A 108 13.97 0.65 -0.19
C LEU A 108 13.10 -0.23 0.74
N TYR A 109 11.80 0.08 0.90
CA TYR A 109 10.95 -0.63 1.85
C TYR A 109 10.70 -2.11 1.49
N PRO A 110 10.36 -2.47 0.23
CA PRO A 110 10.28 -3.88 -0.15
C PRO A 110 11.58 -4.65 0.12
N SER A 111 12.72 -4.03 -0.17
CA SER A 111 14.03 -4.66 0.05
C SER A 111 14.30 -4.90 1.53
N ILE A 112 13.99 -3.94 2.40
CA ILE A 112 14.09 -4.10 3.87
C ILE A 112 13.16 -5.23 4.36
N ILE A 113 11.91 -5.25 3.89
CA ILE A 113 10.92 -6.26 4.30
C ILE A 113 11.43 -7.68 4.01
N ILE A 114 12.01 -7.89 2.82
CA ILE A 114 12.56 -9.18 2.41
C ILE A 114 13.84 -9.51 3.19
N ALA A 115 14.79 -8.56 3.28
CA ALA A 115 16.09 -8.78 3.89
C ALA A 115 15.99 -9.11 5.40
N TYR A 116 15.04 -8.49 6.10
CA TYR A 116 14.86 -8.66 7.54
C TYR A 116 13.65 -9.53 7.91
N ASN A 117 13.03 -10.20 6.93
CA ASN A 117 11.91 -11.11 7.12
C ASN A 117 10.74 -10.47 7.92
N TYR A 118 10.36 -9.25 7.56
CA TYR A 118 9.25 -8.54 8.21
C TYR A 118 7.90 -9.04 7.68
N CYS A 119 7.18 -9.78 8.51
CA CYS A 119 5.88 -10.33 8.16
C CYS A 119 5.00 -10.48 9.41
N PHE A 120 3.68 -10.51 9.21
CA PHE A 120 2.71 -10.83 10.27
C PHE A 120 2.96 -12.20 10.91
N THR A 121 3.60 -13.13 10.19
CA THR A 121 3.89 -14.48 10.66
C THR A 121 5.21 -14.60 11.42
N THR A 122 6.04 -13.56 11.44
CA THR A 122 7.40 -13.58 12.01
C THR A 122 7.58 -12.58 13.15
N CYS A 123 6.71 -11.58 13.27
CA CYS A 123 6.75 -10.58 14.31
C CYS A 123 5.96 -11.01 15.57
N PHE A 124 6.66 -11.22 16.69
CA PHE A 124 6.08 -11.66 17.99
C PHE A 124 5.78 -10.52 18.98
N GLY A 125 5.84 -9.26 18.54
CA GLY A 125 5.61 -8.09 19.40
C GLY A 125 6.87 -7.30 19.74
N LYS A 126 6.72 -6.31 20.64
CA LYS A 126 7.81 -5.43 21.07
C LYS A 126 8.72 -6.15 22.08
N VAL A 127 10.02 -5.89 22.00
CA VAL A 127 11.02 -6.43 22.95
C VAL A 127 10.73 -6.03 24.39
N SER A 128 10.08 -4.87 24.62
CA SER A 128 9.63 -4.44 25.95
C SER A 128 8.65 -5.42 26.61
N HIS A 129 7.96 -6.27 25.85
CA HIS A 129 6.99 -7.24 26.33
C HIS A 129 7.55 -8.67 26.37
N ILE A 130 8.88 -8.84 26.39
CA ILE A 130 9.51 -10.18 26.33
C ILE A 130 9.06 -11.12 27.45
N GLU A 131 8.81 -10.60 28.67
CA GLU A 131 8.27 -11.40 29.77
C GLU A 131 6.88 -11.98 29.46
N ASN A 132 6.08 -11.25 28.68
CA ASN A 132 4.76 -11.69 28.25
C ASN A 132 4.87 -12.72 27.11
N ILE A 133 5.90 -12.61 26.26
CA ILE A 133 6.17 -13.57 25.19
C ILE A 133 6.67 -14.91 25.75
N CYS A 134 7.50 -14.87 26.80
CA CYS A 134 8.10 -16.08 27.38
C CYS A 134 7.18 -16.86 28.34
N THR A 135 6.08 -16.26 28.79
CA THR A 135 5.14 -16.91 29.73
C THR A 135 3.91 -17.40 28.96
N ALA A 136 3.63 -18.70 29.03
CA ALA A 136 2.37 -19.25 28.50
C ALA A 136 1.17 -18.54 29.16
N ASP A 137 0.09 -18.33 28.40
CA ASP A 137 -1.17 -17.69 28.80
C ASP A 137 -1.18 -16.16 28.98
N LYS A 138 -0.10 -15.45 28.63
CA LYS A 138 -0.12 -13.98 28.59
C LYS A 138 -0.48 -13.46 27.20
N ILE A 139 -1.38 -12.47 27.18
CA ILE A 139 -1.85 -11.81 25.97
C ILE A 139 -0.75 -10.89 25.42
N ILE A 140 -0.47 -11.02 24.14
CA ILE A 140 0.43 -10.13 23.39
C ILE A 140 -0.43 -9.30 22.44
N GLU A 141 -0.25 -7.99 22.50
CA GLU A 141 -0.84 -7.05 21.56
C GLU A 141 0.10 -6.87 20.35
N PHE A 142 -0.42 -7.12 19.15
CA PHE A 142 0.25 -6.81 17.90
C PHE A 142 -0.66 -5.99 16.99
N GLY A 143 -0.44 -4.68 16.98
CA GLY A 143 -1.33 -3.75 16.29
C GLY A 143 -2.71 -3.75 16.95
N GLY A 144 -3.74 -4.13 16.20
CA GLY A 144 -5.12 -4.26 16.71
C GLY A 144 -5.52 -5.68 17.08
N LEU A 145 -4.55 -6.60 17.20
CA LEU A 145 -4.78 -8.01 17.50
C LEU A 145 -4.23 -8.37 18.87
N GLU A 146 -4.97 -9.22 19.56
CA GLU A 146 -4.60 -9.86 20.82
C GLU A 146 -4.49 -11.36 20.57
N TYR A 147 -3.33 -11.94 20.87
CA TYR A 147 -3.13 -13.39 20.77
C TYR A 147 -2.20 -13.89 21.86
N ASN A 148 -2.29 -15.18 22.16
CA ASN A 148 -1.35 -15.86 23.05
C ASN A 148 -0.29 -16.56 22.21
N CYS A 149 0.98 -16.40 22.58
CA CYS A 149 2.02 -17.26 22.02
C CYS A 149 1.81 -18.70 22.52
N PRO A 150 1.93 -19.70 21.64
CA PRO A 150 1.88 -21.11 22.04
C PRO A 150 3.05 -21.49 22.94
#